data_AF-W4Q4D2-F1
#
_entry.id   AF-W4Q4D2-F1
#
_cell.length_a   1.000
_cell.length_b   1.000
_cell.length_c   1.000
_cell.angle_alpha   90.00
_cell.angle_beta   90.00
_cell.angle_gamma   90.00
#
_symmetry.space_group_name_H-M   'P 1'
#
loop_
_entity.id
_entity.type
_entity.pdbx_description
1 polymer ?
#
loop_
_entity_poly.entity_id
_entity_poly.type
_entity_poly.pdbx_seq_one_letter_code
_entity_poly.pdbx_strand_id
1 'polypeptide(L)'
;MKYYQQTDGEDSYTDGNRIITMHNNGAFMEYYNPVFIETQERSNKHIVQNSYEFINGHGGWTNDYILANWNSSDIRDEAVFQMQIKGVPVVQFEGQGDMSLQISRSGNQIVNYSRPLFELDAFPIDAREQIELPSGEEVINYLKRQEFFDERRLIKVTIGYEMISRNSSFVTVEPHWFIYYGNRWQKVTFEPEEGGANGLE
;
A
#
# COMPACT_ATOMS: atom_id res chain seq x y z
N MET A 1 15.25 2.44 -26.12
CA MET A 1 15.14 2.09 -24.69
C MET A 1 16.54 2.15 -24.10
N LYS A 2 16.75 2.97 -23.06
CA LYS A 2 18.01 2.99 -22.30
C LYS A 2 17.77 2.28 -20.98
N TYR A 3 18.76 1.48 -20.55
CA TYR A 3 18.77 0.73 -19.30
C TYR A 3 19.82 1.32 -18.38
N TYR A 4 19.44 1.57 -17.14
CA TYR A 4 20.32 2.02 -16.08
C TYR A 4 20.14 1.08 -14.88
N GLN A 5 21.20 0.36 -14.54
CA GLN A 5 21.27 -0.37 -13.28
C GLN A 5 21.82 0.58 -12.23
N GLN A 6 21.04 0.86 -11.18
CA GLN A 6 21.55 1.54 -10.00
C GLN A 6 22.00 0.46 -9.00
N THR A 7 23.13 0.66 -8.35
CA THR A 7 23.57 -0.25 -7.27
C THR A 7 22.51 -0.27 -6.17
N ASP A 8 22.29 -1.41 -5.49
CA ASP A 8 21.28 -1.66 -4.42
C ASP A 8 19.86 -2.08 -4.84
N GLY A 9 19.70 -2.88 -5.90
CA GLY A 9 18.43 -3.59 -6.16
C GLY A 9 17.35 -2.73 -6.83
N GLU A 10 17.78 -1.63 -7.47
CA GLU A 10 16.95 -0.76 -8.30
C GLU A 10 17.34 -0.83 -9.78
N ASP A 11 16.35 -1.05 -10.64
CA ASP A 11 16.53 -1.03 -12.10
C ASP A 11 15.68 0.07 -12.73
N SER A 12 16.24 0.82 -13.68
CA SER A 12 15.53 1.91 -14.35
C SER A 12 15.56 1.78 -15.87
N TYR A 13 14.40 2.02 -16.48
CA TYR A 13 14.18 1.94 -17.91
C TYR A 13 13.56 3.24 -18.42
N THR A 14 14.06 3.76 -19.54
CA THR A 14 13.50 4.97 -20.14
C THR A 14 13.45 4.92 -21.66
N ASP A 15 12.41 5.55 -22.22
CA ASP A 15 12.29 5.84 -23.64
C ASP A 15 12.80 7.24 -24.02
N GLY A 16 13.32 8.01 -23.05
CA GLY A 16 13.76 9.39 -23.20
C GLY A 16 12.74 10.43 -22.71
N ASN A 17 11.46 10.06 -22.58
CA ASN A 17 10.40 10.93 -22.09
C ASN A 17 9.78 10.41 -20.79
N ARG A 18 9.75 9.10 -20.59
CA ARG A 18 9.15 8.42 -19.44
C ARG A 18 10.16 7.49 -18.79
N ILE A 19 9.97 7.23 -17.51
CA ILE A 19 10.84 6.37 -16.73
C ILE A 19 9.98 5.32 -16.03
N ILE A 20 10.48 4.08 -16.00
CA ILE A 20 10.00 3.04 -15.11
C ILE A 20 11.17 2.68 -14.21
N THR A 21 10.95 2.72 -12.90
CA THR A 21 11.89 2.28 -11.88
C THR A 21 11.32 1.09 -11.14
N MET A 22 12.15 0.08 -10.96
CA MET A 22 11.85 -1.13 -10.20
C MET A 22 12.55 -1.01 -8.85
N HIS A 23 11.82 -1.22 -7.77
CA HIS A 23 12.32 -1.11 -6.40
C HIS A 23 12.26 -2.47 -5.70
N ASN A 24 13.04 -2.61 -4.63
CA ASN A 24 13.10 -3.79 -3.77
C ASN A 24 13.28 -5.10 -4.57
N ASN A 25 14.32 -5.16 -5.40
CA ASN A 25 14.61 -6.33 -6.25
C ASN A 25 13.44 -6.68 -7.19
N GLY A 26 12.71 -5.67 -7.67
CA GLY A 26 11.61 -5.83 -8.61
C GLY A 26 10.26 -6.18 -7.98
N ALA A 27 10.12 -6.08 -6.65
CA ALA A 27 8.82 -6.26 -5.98
C ALA A 27 7.84 -5.11 -6.26
N PHE A 28 8.35 -3.91 -6.53
CA PHE A 28 7.55 -2.72 -6.80
C PHE A 28 8.00 -2.05 -8.09
N MET A 29 7.05 -1.41 -8.77
CA MET A 29 7.27 -0.64 -9.98
C MET A 29 6.73 0.77 -9.78
N GLU A 30 7.50 1.74 -10.21
CA GLU A 30 7.11 3.14 -10.32
C GLU A 30 7.27 3.61 -11.77
N TYR A 31 6.19 4.10 -12.35
CA TYR A 31 6.18 4.80 -13.62
C TYR A 31 6.13 6.30 -13.36
N TYR A 32 6.96 7.04 -14.08
CA TYR A 32 7.03 8.50 -14.05
C TYR A 32 7.05 9.09 -15.47
N ASN A 33 6.22 10.10 -15.67
CA ASN A 33 6.13 10.90 -16.89
C ASN A 33 6.30 12.39 -16.52
N PRO A 34 7.50 12.96 -16.70
CA PRO A 34 7.76 14.38 -16.51
C PRO A 34 7.02 15.21 -17.57
N VAL A 35 5.77 15.57 -17.30
CA VAL A 35 5.00 16.49 -18.14
C VAL A 35 5.26 17.91 -17.68
N PHE A 36 5.73 18.79 -18.58
CA PHE A 36 5.79 20.24 -18.31
C PHE A 36 4.39 20.83 -18.40
N ILE A 37 3.91 21.41 -17.30
CA ILE A 37 2.56 21.97 -17.16
C ILE A 37 2.66 23.48 -17.35
N GLU A 38 2.59 23.97 -18.59
CA GLU A 38 2.39 25.41 -18.81
C GLU A 38 0.92 25.77 -18.98
N THR A 39 0.14 24.96 -19.70
CA THR A 39 -1.32 25.17 -19.85
C THR A 39 -1.95 23.91 -20.44
N GLN A 40 -2.54 23.03 -19.62
CA GLN A 40 -3.43 21.99 -20.15
C GLN A 40 -4.84 22.15 -19.60
N GLU A 41 -5.82 22.01 -20.49
CA GLU A 41 -7.21 21.80 -20.12
C GLU A 41 -7.30 20.63 -19.15
N ARG A 42 -8.00 20.85 -18.03
CA ARG A 42 -8.28 19.79 -17.07
C ARG A 42 -9.12 18.70 -17.72
N SER A 43 -8.87 17.46 -17.32
CA SER A 43 -9.70 16.36 -17.77
C SER A 43 -11.12 16.48 -17.26
N ASN A 44 -12.08 16.31 -18.16
CA ASN A 44 -13.49 16.14 -17.80
C ASN A 44 -13.77 14.77 -17.18
N LYS A 45 -12.81 13.82 -17.25
CA LYS A 45 -12.95 12.50 -16.61
C LYS A 45 -12.53 12.59 -15.15
N HIS A 46 -13.31 12.00 -14.26
CA HIS A 46 -12.92 11.81 -12.86
C HIS A 46 -11.64 10.95 -12.76
N ILE A 47 -10.76 11.25 -11.79
CA ILE A 47 -9.48 10.55 -11.63
C ILE A 47 -9.68 9.04 -11.47
N VAL A 48 -10.65 8.61 -10.67
CA VAL A 48 -10.97 7.18 -10.47
C VAL A 48 -11.23 6.45 -11.80
N GLN A 49 -12.07 7.02 -12.67
CA GLN A 49 -12.38 6.42 -13.97
C GLN A 49 -11.15 6.39 -14.87
N ASN A 50 -10.38 7.48 -14.89
CA ASN A 50 -9.18 7.56 -15.71
C ASN A 50 -8.08 6.61 -15.23
N SER A 51 -7.89 6.47 -13.93
CA SER A 51 -6.98 5.49 -13.34
C SER A 51 -7.40 4.07 -13.69
N TYR A 52 -8.70 3.76 -13.59
CA TYR A 52 -9.20 2.42 -13.94
C TYR A 52 -8.93 2.07 -15.41
N GLU A 53 -9.19 3.00 -16.33
CA GLU A 53 -8.88 2.84 -17.76
C GLU A 53 -7.37 2.70 -18.01
N PHE A 54 -6.55 3.50 -17.33
CA PHE A 54 -5.09 3.44 -17.45
C PHE A 54 -4.55 2.07 -17.02
N ILE A 55 -4.95 1.59 -15.84
CA ILE A 55 -4.54 0.29 -15.29
C ILE A 55 -4.99 -0.84 -16.23
N ASN A 56 -6.23 -0.79 -16.74
CA ASN A 56 -6.72 -1.76 -17.72
C ASN A 56 -5.91 -1.77 -19.02
N GLY A 57 -5.45 -0.60 -19.48
CA GLY A 57 -4.71 -0.43 -20.73
C GLY A 57 -3.41 -1.22 -20.79
N HIS A 58 -2.88 -1.66 -19.64
CA HIS A 58 -1.65 -2.45 -19.55
C HIS A 58 -1.79 -3.67 -18.63
N GLY A 59 -3.01 -4.15 -18.37
CA GLY A 59 -3.24 -5.34 -17.53
C GLY A 59 -2.74 -5.18 -16.09
N GLY A 60 -2.88 -3.98 -15.52
CA GLY A 60 -2.26 -3.62 -14.24
C GLY A 60 -2.91 -4.19 -12.98
N TRP A 61 -3.98 -4.99 -13.09
CA TRP A 61 -4.63 -5.64 -11.97
C TRP A 61 -4.04 -7.03 -11.76
N THR A 62 -3.06 -7.17 -10.86
CA THR A 62 -2.48 -8.49 -10.51
C THR A 62 -3.22 -9.22 -9.41
N ASN A 63 -4.07 -8.54 -8.66
CA ASN A 63 -4.83 -9.09 -7.54
C ASN A 63 -6.16 -8.33 -7.42
N ASP A 64 -6.93 -8.64 -6.38
CA ASP A 64 -8.10 -7.85 -6.01
C ASP A 64 -7.67 -6.51 -5.41
N TYR A 65 -8.02 -5.41 -6.07
CA TYR A 65 -7.80 -4.05 -5.58
C TYR A 65 -9.13 -3.28 -5.51
N ILE A 66 -9.35 -2.59 -4.40
CA ILE A 66 -10.55 -1.77 -4.18
C ILE A 66 -10.14 -0.30 -4.01
N LEU A 67 -10.92 0.62 -4.58
CA LEU A 67 -10.72 2.06 -4.38
C LEU A 67 -10.74 2.40 -2.89
N ALA A 68 -9.62 2.90 -2.37
CA ALA A 68 -9.44 3.22 -0.96
C ALA A 68 -9.48 4.73 -0.70
N ASN A 69 -8.98 5.52 -1.64
CA ASN A 69 -8.99 6.98 -1.55
C ASN A 69 -8.89 7.62 -2.94
N TRP A 70 -9.31 8.88 -3.03
CA TRP A 70 -9.01 9.75 -4.15
C TRP A 70 -8.99 11.21 -3.67
N ASN A 71 -8.23 12.04 -4.36
CA ASN A 71 -8.24 13.49 -4.15
C ASN A 71 -8.17 14.21 -5.50
N SER A 72 -8.62 15.46 -5.52
CA SER A 72 -8.52 16.34 -6.67
C SER A 72 -8.15 17.73 -6.18
N SER A 73 -7.11 18.31 -6.77
CA SER A 73 -6.59 19.65 -6.50
C SER A 73 -6.26 20.33 -7.81
N ASP A 74 -6.21 21.66 -7.85
CA ASP A 74 -6.05 22.47 -9.07
C ASP A 74 -4.97 21.95 -10.04
N ILE A 75 -3.87 21.44 -9.49
CA ILE A 75 -2.70 20.98 -10.24
C ILE A 75 -2.58 19.45 -10.37
N ARG A 76 -3.23 18.69 -9.48
CA ARG A 76 -3.02 17.24 -9.37
C ARG A 76 -4.26 16.52 -8.84
N ASP A 77 -4.61 15.42 -9.50
CA ASP A 77 -5.58 14.45 -9.01
C ASP A 77 -4.90 13.14 -8.68
N GLU A 78 -5.35 12.45 -7.64
CA GLU A 78 -4.78 11.19 -7.19
C GLU A 78 -5.88 10.17 -6.90
N ALA A 79 -5.58 8.89 -7.16
CA ALA A 79 -6.43 7.76 -6.78
C ALA A 79 -5.56 6.63 -6.22
N VAL A 80 -6.06 5.97 -5.18
CA VAL A 80 -5.41 4.86 -4.50
C VAL A 80 -6.35 3.67 -4.49
N PHE A 81 -5.89 2.53 -5.01
CA PHE A 81 -6.59 1.26 -4.93
C PHE A 81 -5.81 0.32 -4.02
N GLN A 82 -6.40 -0.12 -2.91
CA GLN A 82 -5.75 -0.98 -1.92
C GLN A 82 -5.95 -2.44 -2.27
N MET A 83 -4.88 -3.26 -2.20
CA MET A 83 -5.00 -4.71 -2.32
C MET A 83 -5.88 -5.27 -1.22
N GLN A 84 -6.71 -6.26 -1.56
CA GLN A 84 -7.57 -6.98 -0.63
C GLN A 84 -7.30 -8.48 -0.73
N ILE A 85 -7.40 -9.16 0.41
CA ILE A 85 -7.49 -10.62 0.47
C ILE A 85 -8.78 -10.94 1.21
N LYS A 86 -9.71 -11.62 0.53
CA LYS A 86 -11.03 -11.99 1.10
C LYS A 86 -11.77 -10.78 1.73
N GLY A 87 -11.60 -9.59 1.16
CA GLY A 87 -12.22 -8.34 1.64
C GLY A 87 -11.52 -7.62 2.79
N VAL A 88 -10.33 -8.09 3.20
CA VAL A 88 -9.49 -7.45 4.22
C VAL A 88 -8.29 -6.76 3.55
N PRO A 89 -7.97 -5.50 3.88
CA PRO A 89 -6.90 -4.77 3.21
C PRO A 89 -5.54 -5.36 3.56
N VAL A 90 -4.68 -5.56 2.57
CA VAL A 90 -3.25 -5.77 2.81
C VAL A 90 -2.63 -4.39 2.96
N VAL A 91 -2.19 -4.02 4.16
CA VAL A 91 -1.79 -2.64 4.48
C VAL A 91 -0.33 -2.39 4.12
N GLN A 92 0.55 -3.33 4.48
CA GLN A 92 1.99 -3.18 4.26
C GLN A 92 2.67 -4.49 3.85
N PHE A 93 3.84 -4.36 3.23
CA PHE A 93 4.77 -5.43 2.91
C PHE A 93 6.07 -5.21 3.68
N GLU A 94 6.48 -6.20 4.48
CA GLU A 94 7.74 -6.18 5.25
C GLU A 94 7.95 -4.89 6.07
N GLY A 95 6.89 -4.38 6.69
CA GLY A 95 6.97 -3.18 7.51
C GLY A 95 7.08 -1.83 6.78
N GLN A 96 7.26 -1.80 5.46
CA GLN A 96 7.60 -0.55 4.74
C GLN A 96 6.93 -0.37 3.38
N GLY A 97 6.63 -1.44 2.65
CA GLY A 97 6.07 -1.36 1.29
C GLY A 97 4.56 -1.15 1.27
N ASP A 98 4.08 -0.24 0.42
CA ASP A 98 2.65 0.04 0.24
C ASP A 98 2.00 -0.98 -0.71
N MET A 99 1.05 -1.77 -0.19
CA MET A 99 0.33 -2.78 -0.98
C MET A 99 -0.88 -2.19 -1.73
N SER A 100 -0.64 -1.10 -2.46
CA SER A 100 -1.65 -0.34 -3.20
C SER A 100 -1.18 0.06 -4.59
N LEU A 101 -2.14 0.30 -5.48
CA LEU A 101 -1.92 1.00 -6.74
C LEU A 101 -2.15 2.49 -6.51
N GLN A 102 -1.13 3.33 -6.70
CA GLN A 102 -1.24 4.78 -6.54
C GLN A 102 -1.05 5.47 -7.89
N ILE A 103 -2.04 6.23 -8.32
CA ILE A 103 -2.06 6.88 -9.62
C ILE A 103 -2.21 8.37 -9.38
N SER A 104 -1.42 9.17 -10.10
CA SER A 104 -1.63 10.61 -10.13
C SER A 104 -1.68 11.16 -11.54
N ARG A 105 -2.51 12.16 -11.73
CA ARG A 105 -2.76 12.85 -12.99
C ARG A 105 -2.50 14.33 -12.83
N SER A 106 -1.89 14.94 -13.85
CA SER A 106 -1.89 16.38 -14.02
C SER A 106 -2.49 16.75 -15.39
N GLY A 107 -3.46 17.66 -15.39
CA GLY A 107 -4.26 17.98 -16.57
C GLY A 107 -4.97 16.73 -17.13
N ASN A 108 -4.53 16.29 -18.30
CA ASN A 108 -5.05 15.10 -18.99
C ASN A 108 -4.10 13.89 -18.97
N GLN A 109 -2.93 14.00 -18.33
CA GLN A 109 -1.88 13.00 -18.42
C GLN A 109 -1.64 12.33 -17.07
N ILE A 110 -1.57 10.99 -17.06
CA ILE A 110 -1.03 10.26 -15.91
C ILE A 110 0.46 10.59 -15.81
N VAL A 111 0.85 11.13 -14.66
CA VAL A 111 2.22 11.56 -14.39
C VAL A 111 2.97 10.53 -13.55
N ASN A 112 2.28 9.92 -12.57
CA ASN A 112 2.88 8.85 -11.76
C ASN A 112 1.92 7.66 -11.66
N TYR A 113 2.50 6.47 -11.62
CA TYR A 113 1.82 5.24 -11.24
C TYR A 113 2.78 4.33 -10.48
N SER A 114 2.49 4.05 -9.21
CA SER A 114 3.23 3.05 -8.43
C SER A 114 2.37 1.84 -8.14
N ARG A 115 3.00 0.66 -8.12
CA ARG A 115 2.32 -0.60 -7.82
C ARG A 115 3.27 -1.65 -7.24
N PRO A 116 2.77 -2.55 -6.38
CA PRO A 116 3.37 -3.87 -6.22
C PRO A 116 3.23 -4.71 -7.50
N LEU A 117 4.17 -5.64 -7.68
CA LEU A 117 4.20 -6.61 -8.78
C LEU A 117 3.91 -8.05 -8.33
N PHE A 118 3.54 -8.25 -7.08
CA PHE A 118 3.05 -9.55 -6.61
C PHE A 118 1.79 -9.96 -7.35
N GLU A 119 1.69 -11.25 -7.66
CA GLU A 119 0.49 -11.94 -8.11
C GLU A 119 0.29 -13.13 -7.17
N LEU A 120 -0.78 -13.09 -6.38
CA LEU A 120 -1.06 -14.12 -5.39
C LEU A 120 -1.75 -15.30 -6.06
N ASP A 121 -1.42 -16.51 -5.61
CA ASP A 121 -2.15 -17.70 -6.03
C ASP A 121 -3.62 -17.59 -5.58
N ALA A 122 -4.54 -17.94 -6.48
CA ALA A 122 -5.97 -18.02 -6.20
C ALA A 122 -6.29 -19.05 -5.11
N PHE A 123 -5.42 -20.04 -4.90
CA PHE A 123 -5.57 -21.09 -3.90
C PHE A 123 -4.47 -20.99 -2.83
N PRO A 124 -4.58 -20.07 -1.86
CA PRO A 124 -3.58 -19.96 -0.81
C PRO A 124 -3.53 -21.24 0.01
N ILE A 125 -2.31 -21.62 0.43
CA ILE A 125 -2.12 -22.66 1.44
C ILE A 125 -2.55 -22.06 2.77
N ASP A 126 -3.71 -22.46 3.28
CA ASP A 126 -4.18 -22.01 4.59
C ASP A 126 -3.20 -22.49 5.68
N ALA A 127 -2.39 -21.56 6.19
CA ALA A 127 -1.69 -21.75 7.45
C ALA A 127 -2.75 -21.91 8.54
N ARG A 128 -2.73 -23.02 9.26
CA ARG A 128 -3.78 -23.43 10.23
C ARG A 128 -3.78 -22.61 11.52
N GLU A 129 -3.09 -21.49 11.57
CA GLU A 129 -2.94 -20.71 12.78
C GLU A 129 -4.04 -19.65 12.85
N GLN A 130 -5.01 -19.89 13.72
CA GLN A 130 -6.00 -18.87 14.08
C GLN A 130 -5.34 -17.91 15.06
N ILE A 131 -5.38 -16.62 14.73
CA ILE A 131 -4.87 -15.55 15.59
C ILE A 131 -6.06 -14.80 16.17
N GLU A 132 -6.11 -14.71 17.50
CA GLU A 132 -7.06 -13.87 18.21
C GLU A 132 -6.50 -12.45 18.30
N LEU A 133 -7.27 -11.48 17.81
CA LEU A 133 -6.93 -10.06 17.91
C LEU A 133 -7.73 -9.42 19.04
N PRO A 134 -7.14 -8.46 19.78
CA PRO A 134 -7.90 -7.67 20.74
C PRO A 134 -9.10 -7.00 20.08
N SER A 135 -10.13 -6.74 20.88
CA SER A 135 -11.27 -5.93 20.44
C SER A 135 -10.83 -4.51 20.07
N GLY A 136 -11.62 -3.84 19.23
CA GLY A 136 -11.35 -2.44 18.88
C GLY A 136 -11.30 -1.51 20.10
N GLU A 137 -12.09 -1.79 21.14
CA GLU A 137 -12.07 -1.03 22.39
C GLU A 137 -10.74 -1.20 23.13
N GLU A 138 -10.23 -2.43 23.24
CA GLU A 138 -8.93 -2.71 23.84
C GLU A 138 -7.80 -2.01 23.07
N VAL A 139 -7.87 -1.96 21.75
CA VAL A 139 -6.90 -1.21 20.91
C VAL A 139 -6.94 0.28 21.22
N ILE A 140 -8.12 0.89 21.26
CA ILE A 140 -8.24 2.32 21.59
C ILE A 140 -7.73 2.61 23.00
N ASN A 141 -8.08 1.77 23.97
CA ASN A 141 -7.62 1.89 25.35
C ASN A 141 -6.10 1.73 25.44
N TYR A 142 -5.51 0.80 24.70
CA TYR A 142 -4.07 0.63 24.60
C TYR A 142 -3.37 1.87 24.03
N LEU A 143 -3.88 2.42 22.92
CA LEU A 143 -3.33 3.62 22.29
C LEU A 143 -3.38 4.84 23.22
N LYS A 144 -4.48 5.01 23.95
CA LYS A 144 -4.66 6.13 24.91
C LYS A 144 -3.70 6.10 26.10
N ARG A 145 -3.09 4.94 26.40
CA ARG A 145 -2.07 4.80 27.46
C ARG A 145 -0.66 5.19 27.01
N GLN A 146 -0.43 5.34 25.71
CA GLN A 146 0.90 5.67 25.18
C GLN A 146 1.24 7.15 25.42
N GLU A 147 2.44 7.42 25.94
CA GLU A 147 2.87 8.76 26.41
C GLU A 147 2.70 9.87 25.35
N PHE A 148 2.94 9.55 24.07
CA PHE A 148 2.93 10.52 22.96
C PHE A 148 1.74 10.36 22.00
N PHE A 149 0.67 9.68 22.42
CA PHE A 149 -0.52 9.52 21.61
C PHE A 149 -1.38 10.79 21.62
N ASP A 150 -1.68 11.32 20.44
CA ASP A 150 -2.61 12.44 20.22
C ASP A 150 -3.79 11.95 19.40
N GLU A 151 -4.94 11.80 20.05
CA GLU A 151 -6.18 11.30 19.44
C GLU A 151 -6.60 12.10 18.20
N ARG A 152 -6.24 13.38 18.10
CA ARG A 152 -6.56 14.23 16.93
C ARG A 152 -5.82 13.82 15.67
N ARG A 153 -4.73 13.07 15.81
CA ARG A 153 -3.94 12.54 14.68
C ARG A 153 -4.44 11.17 14.22
N LEU A 154 -5.31 10.52 14.99
CA LEU A 154 -5.91 9.24 14.65
C LEU A 154 -7.09 9.45 13.69
N ILE A 155 -6.95 8.93 12.47
CA ILE A 155 -7.96 9.12 11.41
C ILE A 155 -8.74 7.82 11.16
N LYS A 156 -8.06 6.67 11.20
CA LYS A 156 -8.67 5.34 11.00
C LYS A 156 -8.04 4.30 11.89
N VAL A 157 -8.82 3.29 12.25
CA VAL A 157 -8.40 2.05 12.89
C VAL A 157 -9.04 0.90 12.13
N THR A 158 -8.26 -0.09 11.72
CA THR A 158 -8.77 -1.24 10.95
C THR A 158 -7.94 -2.49 11.24
N ILE A 159 -8.56 -3.65 11.08
CA ILE A 159 -7.81 -4.89 10.88
C ILE A 159 -7.33 -4.91 9.42
N GLY A 160 -6.10 -5.37 9.22
CA GLY A 160 -5.50 -5.54 7.91
C GLY A 160 -4.44 -6.63 7.94
N TYR A 161 -3.94 -7.00 6.77
CA TYR A 161 -2.82 -7.93 6.64
C TYR A 161 -1.50 -7.19 6.49
N GLU A 162 -0.48 -7.69 7.19
CA GLU A 162 0.93 -7.49 6.79
C GLU A 162 1.34 -8.67 5.91
N MET A 163 1.91 -8.37 4.74
CA MET A 163 2.51 -9.37 3.87
C MET A 163 4.01 -9.49 4.15
N ILE A 164 4.49 -10.72 4.28
CA ILE A 164 5.89 -11.03 4.60
C ILE A 164 6.41 -12.01 3.55
N SER A 165 7.53 -11.67 2.92
CA SER A 165 8.22 -12.61 2.04
C SER A 165 8.89 -13.70 2.87
N ARG A 166 8.68 -14.96 2.51
CA ARG A 166 9.41 -16.09 3.11
C ARG A 166 10.58 -16.52 2.23
N ASN A 167 10.47 -16.31 0.92
CA ASN A 167 11.51 -16.48 -0.09
C ASN A 167 11.02 -15.89 -1.43
N SER A 168 11.77 -16.09 -2.51
CA SER A 168 11.45 -15.56 -3.85
C SER A 168 10.11 -16.02 -4.44
N SER A 169 9.48 -17.07 -3.90
CA SER A 169 8.27 -17.69 -4.48
C SER A 169 7.08 -17.73 -3.53
N PHE A 170 7.26 -17.38 -2.26
CA PHE A 170 6.23 -17.54 -1.23
C PHE A 170 6.15 -16.33 -0.31
N VAL A 171 4.92 -15.86 -0.09
CA VAL A 171 4.57 -14.87 0.92
C VAL A 171 3.61 -15.46 1.93
N THR A 172 3.61 -14.92 3.15
CA THR A 172 2.56 -15.15 4.14
C THR A 172 1.88 -13.84 4.47
N VAL A 173 0.63 -13.91 4.91
CA VAL A 173 -0.11 -12.74 5.39
C VAL A 173 -0.54 -12.96 6.84
N GLU A 174 -0.30 -11.97 7.67
CA GLU A 174 -0.59 -12.03 9.11
C GLU A 174 -1.52 -10.87 9.50
N PRO A 175 -2.68 -11.16 10.12
CA PRO A 175 -3.65 -10.13 10.48
C PRO A 175 -3.14 -9.32 11.69
N HIS A 176 -3.27 -8.01 11.60
CA HIS A 176 -2.91 -7.08 12.67
C HIS A 176 -3.88 -5.91 12.73
N TRP A 177 -3.88 -5.20 13.85
CA TRP A 177 -4.47 -3.88 13.94
C TRP A 177 -3.56 -2.84 13.30
N PHE A 178 -4.14 -1.99 12.47
CA PHE A 178 -3.49 -0.87 11.82
C PHE A 178 -4.21 0.43 12.13
N ILE A 179 -3.44 1.49 12.32
CA ILE A 179 -3.95 2.85 12.49
C ILE A 179 -3.44 3.75 11.39
N TYR A 180 -4.31 4.62 10.87
CA TYR A 180 -3.90 5.75 10.03
C TYR A 180 -3.70 6.95 10.94
N TYR A 181 -2.45 7.21 11.33
CA TYR A 181 -2.08 8.16 12.37
C TYR A 181 -1.09 9.19 11.84
N GLY A 182 -1.52 10.46 11.75
CA GLY A 182 -0.69 11.53 11.20
C GLY A 182 -0.29 11.29 9.74
N ASN A 183 -1.26 10.92 8.90
CA ASN A 183 -1.12 10.66 7.46
C ASN A 183 -0.24 9.46 7.06
N ARG A 184 0.00 8.53 7.99
CA ARG A 184 0.70 7.27 7.69
C ARG A 184 -0.01 6.09 8.33
N TRP A 185 0.03 4.95 7.65
CA TRP A 185 -0.35 3.68 8.24
C TRP A 185 0.72 3.23 9.22
N GLN A 186 0.29 2.67 10.34
CA GLN A 186 1.15 2.10 11.36
C GLN A 186 0.53 0.81 11.88
N LYS A 187 1.33 -0.24 11.99
CA LYS A 187 0.95 -1.46 12.71
C LYS A 187 0.91 -1.17 14.21
N VAL A 188 -0.14 -1.63 14.89
CA VAL A 188 -0.20 -1.62 16.36
C VAL A 188 0.56 -2.84 16.87
N THR A 189 1.66 -2.59 17.55
CA THR A 189 2.40 -3.61 18.29
C THR A 189 1.97 -3.54 19.74
N PHE A 190 1.37 -4.62 20.25
CA PHE A 190 1.07 -4.76 21.67
C PHE A 190 2.34 -5.21 22.38
N GLU A 191 2.76 -4.48 23.41
CA GLU A 191 3.80 -4.97 24.30
C GLU A 191 3.27 -6.24 25.00
N PRO A 192 4.09 -7.30 25.12
CA PRO A 192 3.73 -8.43 25.96
C PRO A 192 3.51 -7.90 27.37
N GLU A 193 2.41 -8.29 28.03
CA GLU A 193 2.23 -7.94 29.44
C GLU A 193 3.40 -8.53 30.25
N GLU A 194 4.31 -7.67 30.72
CA GLU A 194 5.27 -8.02 31.77
C GLU A 194 4.47 -8.31 33.06
N GLY A 195 3.98 -9.54 33.24
CA GLY A 195 3.22 -9.88 34.45
C GLY A 195 2.46 -11.19 34.50
N GLY A 196 2.44 -11.98 33.42
CA GLY A 196 1.71 -13.26 33.38
C GLY A 196 2.43 -14.48 33.97
N ALA A 197 3.61 -14.32 34.57
CA ALA A 197 4.30 -15.41 35.26
C ALA A 197 3.87 -15.48 36.74
N ASN A 198 2.61 -15.88 36.96
CA ASN A 198 2.19 -16.48 38.23
C ASN A 198 1.86 -17.95 37.96
N GLY A 199 2.62 -18.84 38.61
CA GLY A 199 2.78 -20.25 38.23
C GLY A 199 1.78 -21.24 38.82
N LEU A 200 2.32 -22.46 39.03
CA LEU A 200 1.74 -23.76 39.42
C LEU A 200 1.37 -24.58 38.16
N GLU A 201 1.95 -25.74 37.83
CA GLU A 201 2.71 -26.78 38.56
C GLU A 201 3.85 -27.36 37.71
#